data_AF-A0A8H8QSN2-F1
#
_entry.id   AF-A0A8H8QSN2-F1
#
_cell.length_a   1.000
_cell.length_b   1.000
_cell.length_c   1.000
_cell.angle_alpha   90.00
_cell.angle_beta   90.00
_cell.angle_gamma   90.00
#
_symmetry.space_group_name_H-M   'P 1'
#
loop_
_entity.id
_entity.type
_entity.pdbx_description
1 polymer ?
#
loop_
_entity_poly.entity_id
_entity_poly.type
_entity_poly.pdbx_seq_one_letter_code
_entity_poly.pdbx_strand_id
1 'polypeptide(L)'
;MTSDYKNLTSLVRTIASRLEGFGVFRDDAGLYNMVVSNQSGWQPNANSLYTTPNLGTQVPTYSNYIANNAYNTYNSQNTFEISPNDNLEVYLGDRWWETDLQQSSYVWYPLVNRQLVHAPLWKPDASNARGYSVPSNKTFPLSPSTTTISGNSQAVFSSCSACPSGQIATYVGDGNTFTLNSVSTPSGAAGNVWISIYYSNQDSYPDWRFGTVSVNGASAQNVTYPTGGSPSGVLQVTPVKVQLSAGSGNKLTFGARGEDSAADISHVIVWQSDQ
;
A
#
# COMPACT_ATOMS: atom_id res chain seq x y z
N MET A 1 -35.43 1.65 -6.75
CA MET A 1 -35.24 2.03 -8.17
C MET A 1 -36.35 1.39 -8.96
N THR A 2 -36.70 1.93 -10.12
CA THR A 2 -37.58 1.26 -11.08
C THR A 2 -36.96 -0.07 -11.51
N SER A 3 -37.78 -1.03 -11.97
CA SER A 3 -37.29 -2.35 -12.40
C SER A 3 -36.34 -2.31 -13.59
N ASP A 4 -36.33 -1.20 -14.34
CA ASP A 4 -35.40 -0.94 -15.45
C ASP A 4 -34.15 -0.14 -15.02
N TYR A 5 -34.00 0.16 -13.72
CA TYR A 5 -32.90 0.92 -13.12
C TYR A 5 -32.71 2.35 -13.63
N LYS A 6 -33.70 2.95 -14.30
CA LYS A 6 -33.59 4.30 -14.87
C LYS A 6 -34.03 5.44 -13.94
N ASN A 7 -34.76 5.13 -12.87
CA ASN A 7 -35.22 6.16 -11.94
C ASN A 7 -35.25 5.69 -10.47
N LEU A 8 -35.19 6.66 -9.56
CA LEU A 8 -35.43 6.45 -8.14
C LEU A 8 -36.94 6.34 -7.88
N THR A 9 -37.33 5.40 -7.02
CA THR A 9 -38.73 5.17 -6.65
C THR A 9 -39.04 5.70 -5.26
N SER A 10 -38.12 5.54 -4.33
CA SER A 10 -38.27 5.94 -2.94
C SER A 10 -36.91 6.06 -2.27
N LEU A 11 -36.81 6.97 -1.29
CA LEU A 11 -35.73 6.97 -0.33
C LEU A 11 -35.92 5.79 0.62
N VAL A 12 -34.89 4.95 0.75
CA VAL A 12 -34.94 3.79 1.65
C VAL A 12 -34.44 4.19 3.03
N ARG A 13 -33.21 4.71 3.16
CA ARG A 13 -32.63 5.12 4.45
C ARG A 13 -31.72 6.33 4.27
N THR A 14 -31.51 7.04 5.38
CA THR A 14 -30.53 8.12 5.51
C THR A 14 -29.60 7.79 6.66
N ILE A 15 -28.30 7.83 6.41
CA ILE A 15 -27.28 7.82 7.46
C ILE A 15 -26.91 9.28 7.70
N ALA A 16 -27.23 9.83 8.87
CA ALA A 16 -26.98 11.22 9.21
C ALA A 16 -25.51 11.46 9.59
N SER A 17 -24.60 11.22 8.64
CA SER A 17 -23.15 11.38 8.77
C SER A 17 -22.54 11.90 7.46
N ARG A 18 -21.34 12.49 7.54
CA ARG A 18 -20.60 13.03 6.38
C ARG A 18 -19.78 11.94 5.71
N LEU A 19 -20.46 11.10 4.93
CA LEU A 19 -19.89 9.93 4.26
C LEU A 19 -19.81 10.14 2.75
N GLU A 20 -18.80 9.56 2.12
CA GLU A 20 -18.62 9.48 0.67
C GLU A 20 -17.90 8.18 0.28
N GLY A 21 -17.52 7.99 -1.00
CA GLY A 21 -16.75 6.82 -1.44
C GLY A 21 -17.40 5.48 -1.07
N PHE A 22 -18.70 5.33 -1.34
CA PHE A 22 -19.45 4.18 -0.79
C PHE A 22 -19.39 2.95 -1.69
N GLY A 23 -19.24 1.78 -1.06
CA GLY A 23 -19.43 0.46 -1.63
C GLY A 23 -20.28 -0.40 -0.70
N VAL A 24 -21.02 -1.38 -1.24
CA VAL A 24 -21.83 -2.31 -0.44
C VAL A 24 -21.69 -3.71 -0.98
N PHE A 25 -21.31 -4.65 -0.12
CA PHE A 25 -21.33 -6.08 -0.38
C PHE A 25 -22.18 -6.81 0.65
N ARG A 26 -22.58 -8.04 0.33
CA ARG A 26 -23.31 -8.91 1.25
C ARG A 26 -22.43 -10.13 1.52
N ASP A 27 -22.14 -10.39 2.79
CA ASP A 27 -21.35 -11.55 3.18
C ASP A 27 -22.21 -12.84 3.21
N ASP A 28 -21.55 -13.99 3.36
CA ASP A 28 -22.19 -15.30 3.41
C ASP A 28 -23.14 -15.49 4.60
N ALA A 29 -22.95 -14.73 5.68
CA ALA A 29 -23.89 -14.69 6.81
C ALA A 29 -25.16 -13.89 6.48
N GLY A 30 -25.22 -13.29 5.29
CA GLY A 30 -26.35 -12.52 4.79
C GLY A 30 -26.37 -11.07 5.28
N LEU A 31 -25.30 -10.60 5.93
CA LEU A 31 -25.17 -9.24 6.43
C LEU A 31 -24.72 -8.30 5.30
N TYR A 32 -25.36 -7.14 5.19
CA TYR A 32 -24.91 -6.09 4.30
C TYR A 32 -23.80 -5.28 4.98
N ASN A 33 -22.70 -5.11 4.28
CA ASN A 33 -21.49 -4.45 4.71
C ASN A 33 -21.25 -3.27 3.76
N MET A 34 -21.36 -2.04 4.29
CA MET A 34 -21.19 -0.79 3.56
C MET A 34 -19.87 -0.14 3.96
N VAL A 35 -18.91 -0.10 3.03
CA VAL A 35 -17.64 0.59 3.22
C VAL A 35 -17.78 2.03 2.74
N VAL A 36 -17.30 2.99 3.51
CA VAL A 36 -17.40 4.43 3.24
C VAL A 36 -16.15 5.16 3.71
N SER A 37 -15.79 6.26 3.04
CA SER A 37 -14.84 7.22 3.56
C SER A 37 -15.53 8.40 4.24
N ASN A 38 -14.77 9.18 5.01
CA ASN A 38 -15.17 10.52 5.41
C ASN A 38 -14.94 11.51 4.26
N GLN A 39 -15.53 12.71 4.38
CA GLN A 39 -15.37 13.81 3.41
C GLN A 39 -14.09 14.61 3.67
N SER A 40 -13.02 14.31 2.94
CA SER A 40 -11.72 15.02 3.02
C SER A 40 -11.16 15.41 1.66
N GLY A 41 -12.00 15.46 0.63
CA GLY A 41 -11.56 15.70 -0.74
C GLY A 41 -10.66 14.55 -1.21
N TRP A 42 -9.51 14.87 -1.81
CA TRP A 42 -8.57 13.86 -2.31
C TRP A 42 -7.68 13.24 -1.22
N GLN A 43 -7.54 13.88 -0.06
CA GLN A 43 -6.69 13.39 1.02
C GLN A 43 -7.32 12.12 1.63
N PRO A 44 -6.57 11.01 1.76
CA PRO A 44 -7.12 9.77 2.30
C PRO A 44 -7.39 9.87 3.80
N ASN A 45 -8.37 9.09 4.26
CA ASN A 45 -8.79 9.02 5.66
C ASN A 45 -9.12 7.58 6.06
N ALA A 46 -9.34 7.35 7.36
CA ALA A 46 -9.75 6.04 7.87
C ALA A 46 -11.18 5.71 7.40
N ASN A 47 -11.29 4.75 6.48
CA ASN A 47 -12.56 4.28 5.94
C ASN A 47 -13.28 3.41 6.98
N SER A 48 -14.59 3.62 7.08
CA SER A 48 -15.47 2.99 8.06
C SER A 48 -16.35 1.95 7.39
N LEU A 49 -16.77 0.96 8.17
CA LEU A 49 -17.75 -0.03 7.80
C LEU A 49 -19.03 0.19 8.58
N TYR A 50 -20.15 0.22 7.87
CA TYR A 50 -21.50 0.21 8.43
C TYR A 50 -22.19 -1.10 8.05
N THR A 51 -22.93 -1.72 8.97
CA THR A 51 -23.57 -3.01 8.72
C THR A 51 -25.05 -2.99 9.00
N THR A 52 -25.79 -3.86 8.31
CA THR A 52 -27.20 -4.12 8.59
C THR A 52 -27.62 -5.49 8.07
N PRO A 53 -28.51 -6.23 8.76
CA PRO A 53 -29.09 -7.45 8.20
C PRO A 53 -30.11 -7.15 7.07
N ASN A 54 -30.58 -5.90 6.91
CA ASN A 54 -31.57 -5.55 5.90
C ASN A 54 -31.53 -4.05 5.52
N LEU A 55 -30.97 -3.75 4.34
CA LEU A 55 -30.90 -2.37 3.80
C LEU A 55 -32.29 -1.72 3.60
N GLY A 56 -33.34 -2.51 3.40
CA GLY A 56 -34.70 -2.04 3.17
C GLY A 56 -35.42 -1.58 4.44
N THR A 57 -35.14 -2.22 5.56
CA THR A 57 -35.90 -2.05 6.81
C THR A 57 -35.08 -1.51 7.99
N GLN A 58 -33.75 -1.49 7.90
CA GLN A 58 -32.89 -1.05 9.00
C GLN A 58 -31.85 -0.05 8.50
N VAL A 59 -31.52 0.94 9.33
CA VAL A 59 -30.44 1.88 9.06
C VAL A 59 -29.11 1.15 9.30
N PRO A 60 -28.14 1.18 8.36
CA PRO A 60 -26.80 0.67 8.63
C PRO A 60 -26.18 1.35 9.85
N THR A 61 -25.62 0.55 10.76
CA THR A 61 -24.97 1.03 11.98
C THR A 61 -23.46 0.94 11.84
N TYR A 62 -22.73 1.92 12.36
CA TYR A 62 -21.26 1.87 12.40
C TYR A 62 -20.80 0.59 13.09
N SER A 63 -19.85 -0.11 12.47
CA SER A 63 -19.24 -1.33 12.99
C SER A 63 -17.80 -1.06 13.42
N ASN A 64 -16.93 -0.69 12.48
CA ASN A 64 -15.50 -0.54 12.71
C ASN A 64 -14.84 0.25 11.56
N TYR A 65 -13.62 0.74 11.77
CA TYR A 65 -12.72 1.07 10.66
C TYR A 65 -12.23 -0.21 9.98
N ILE A 66 -12.07 -0.20 8.65
CA ILE A 66 -11.63 -1.39 7.90
C ILE A 66 -10.11 -1.62 7.98
N ALA A 67 -9.36 -0.67 8.49
CA ALA A 67 -7.93 -0.78 8.76
C ALA A 67 -7.58 0.06 9.99
N ASN A 68 -6.38 -0.13 10.55
CA ASN A 68 -5.88 0.76 11.60
C ASN A 68 -5.80 2.20 11.06
N ASN A 69 -6.42 3.14 11.80
CA ASN A 69 -6.58 4.54 11.40
C ASN A 69 -5.26 5.23 11.07
N ALA A 70 -4.14 4.83 11.68
CA ALA A 70 -2.83 5.39 11.40
C ALA A 70 -2.41 5.23 9.93
N TYR A 71 -2.95 4.23 9.23
CA TYR A 71 -2.68 4.01 7.80
C TYR A 71 -3.57 4.83 6.86
N ASN A 72 -4.64 5.49 7.35
CA ASN A 72 -5.66 6.10 6.49
C ASN A 72 -6.08 5.16 5.35
N THR A 73 -6.47 3.94 5.71
CA THR A 73 -6.85 2.88 4.77
C THR A 73 -5.70 2.50 3.82
N TYR A 74 -4.47 2.45 4.32
CA TYR A 74 -3.25 2.25 3.49
C TYR A 74 -3.08 3.33 2.42
N ASN A 75 -3.35 4.57 2.80
CA ASN A 75 -3.24 5.75 1.97
C ASN A 75 -4.15 5.64 0.74
N SER A 76 -5.42 5.28 0.95
CA SER A 76 -6.44 5.18 -0.09
C SER A 76 -7.84 5.58 0.38
N GLN A 77 -8.74 5.73 -0.59
CA GLN A 77 -10.15 5.99 -0.41
C GLN A 77 -10.95 4.89 -1.11
N ASN A 78 -12.06 4.46 -0.49
CA ASN A 78 -12.89 3.39 -1.02
C ASN A 78 -13.57 3.76 -2.34
N THR A 79 -13.66 2.77 -3.24
CA THR A 79 -14.32 2.87 -4.53
C THR A 79 -15.31 1.73 -4.75
N PHE A 80 -14.93 0.48 -4.47
CA PHE A 80 -15.79 -0.69 -4.67
C PHE A 80 -15.34 -1.89 -3.84
N GLU A 81 -16.23 -2.87 -3.64
CA GLU A 81 -15.87 -4.20 -3.13
C GLU A 81 -16.34 -5.28 -4.12
N ILE A 82 -15.49 -6.28 -4.35
CA ILE A 82 -15.80 -7.41 -5.24
C ILE A 82 -15.48 -8.74 -4.53
N SER A 83 -16.20 -9.79 -4.89
CA SER A 83 -15.91 -11.16 -4.45
C SER A 83 -15.42 -12.00 -5.64
N PRO A 84 -14.10 -12.13 -5.88
CA PRO A 84 -13.57 -12.89 -7.02
C PRO A 84 -13.83 -14.40 -6.92
N ASN A 85 -14.10 -14.91 -5.72
CA ASN A 85 -14.51 -16.28 -5.44
C ASN A 85 -15.28 -16.34 -4.11
N ASP A 86 -15.84 -17.50 -3.79
CA ASP A 86 -16.70 -17.72 -2.62
C ASP A 86 -16.01 -17.49 -1.27
N ASN A 87 -14.67 -17.46 -1.20
CA ASN A 87 -13.91 -17.34 0.04
C ASN A 87 -13.18 -15.99 0.19
N LEU A 88 -13.42 -15.03 -0.72
CA LEU A 88 -12.66 -13.79 -0.77
C LEU A 88 -13.54 -12.60 -1.15
N GLU A 89 -13.63 -11.63 -0.26
CA GLU A 89 -13.93 -10.25 -0.59
C GLU A 89 -12.65 -9.41 -0.76
N VAL A 90 -12.70 -8.45 -1.67
CA VAL A 90 -11.58 -7.55 -2.00
C VAL A 90 -12.08 -6.12 -1.94
N TYR A 91 -11.37 -5.30 -1.19
CA TYR A 91 -11.49 -3.84 -1.22
C TYR A 91 -10.74 -3.29 -2.43
N LEU A 92 -11.41 -2.42 -3.19
CA LEU A 92 -10.82 -1.64 -4.27
C LEU A 92 -10.88 -0.18 -3.89
N GLY A 93 -9.72 0.39 -3.60
CA GLY A 93 -9.57 1.81 -3.34
C GLY A 93 -8.61 2.50 -4.29
N ASP A 94 -8.76 3.81 -4.35
CA ASP A 94 -7.89 4.71 -5.09
C ASP A 94 -6.97 5.47 -4.13
N ARG A 95 -5.70 5.59 -4.51
CA ARG A 95 -4.75 6.53 -3.92
C ARG A 95 -4.66 7.72 -4.85
N TRP A 96 -5.43 8.74 -4.50
CA TRP A 96 -5.52 9.96 -5.28
C TRP A 96 -4.27 10.83 -5.15
N TRP A 97 -3.84 11.37 -6.28
CA TRP A 97 -2.88 12.46 -6.34
C TRP A 97 -3.47 13.63 -7.10
N GLU A 98 -3.89 14.65 -6.36
CA GLU A 98 -4.65 15.76 -6.93
C GLU A 98 -3.86 16.64 -7.91
N THR A 99 -2.53 16.63 -7.82
CA THR A 99 -1.67 17.46 -8.67
C THR A 99 -1.43 16.84 -10.06
N ASP A 100 -1.61 15.53 -10.20
CA ASP A 100 -1.59 14.80 -11.47
C ASP A 100 -2.40 13.50 -11.34
N LEU A 101 -3.68 13.60 -11.69
CA LEU A 101 -4.64 12.50 -11.56
C LEU A 101 -4.24 11.26 -12.36
N GLN A 102 -3.44 11.40 -13.43
CA GLN A 102 -2.98 10.27 -14.23
C GLN A 102 -2.02 9.36 -13.45
N GLN A 103 -1.34 9.92 -12.43
CA GLN A 103 -0.43 9.19 -11.56
C GLN A 103 -1.08 8.71 -10.25
N SER A 104 -2.40 8.89 -10.10
CA SER A 104 -3.15 8.19 -9.06
C SER A 104 -3.03 6.68 -9.25
N SER A 105 -3.01 5.92 -8.15
CA SER A 105 -2.74 4.48 -8.16
C SER A 105 -3.82 3.70 -7.43
N TYR A 106 -3.85 2.38 -7.64
CA TYR A 106 -4.83 1.51 -7.00
C TYR A 106 -4.29 0.84 -5.74
N VAL A 107 -5.13 0.71 -4.71
CA VAL A 107 -4.83 0.01 -3.47
C VAL A 107 -5.88 -1.07 -3.26
N TRP A 108 -5.53 -2.30 -3.61
CA TRP A 108 -6.44 -3.45 -3.54
C TRP A 108 -5.94 -4.48 -2.54
N TYR A 109 -6.80 -4.83 -1.58
CA TYR A 109 -6.45 -5.77 -0.53
C TYR A 109 -7.61 -6.74 -0.25
N PRO A 110 -7.32 -7.99 0.14
CA PRO A 110 -8.31 -8.87 0.72
C PRO A 110 -8.98 -8.22 1.93
N LEU A 111 -10.29 -8.34 2.03
CA LEU A 111 -11.11 -7.90 3.15
C LEU A 111 -11.58 -9.15 3.91
N VAL A 112 -10.88 -9.51 4.99
CA VAL A 112 -11.15 -10.72 5.77
C VAL A 112 -11.70 -10.34 7.12
N ASN A 113 -12.82 -10.94 7.52
CA ASN A 113 -13.50 -10.62 8.79
C ASN A 113 -13.74 -9.11 8.93
N ARG A 114 -14.13 -8.43 7.84
CA ARG A 114 -14.42 -6.98 7.81
C ARG A 114 -13.21 -6.08 8.12
N GLN A 115 -11.99 -6.61 7.91
CA GLN A 115 -10.72 -5.92 8.07
C GLN A 115 -9.84 -6.14 6.84
N LEU A 116 -9.14 -5.11 6.39
CA LEU A 116 -8.17 -5.19 5.31
C LEU A 116 -6.96 -5.99 5.77
N VAL A 117 -6.54 -6.94 4.94
CA VAL A 117 -5.28 -7.64 5.10
C VAL A 117 -4.20 -6.90 4.32
N HIS A 118 -3.21 -6.35 5.03
CA HIS A 118 -2.06 -5.73 4.37
C HIS A 118 -1.20 -6.79 3.67
N ALA A 119 -1.40 -6.94 2.36
CA ALA A 119 -0.67 -7.88 1.52
C ALA A 119 -0.15 -7.17 0.27
N PRO A 120 1.01 -6.48 0.31
CA PRO A 120 1.50 -5.66 -0.80
C PRO A 120 1.64 -6.40 -2.13
N LEU A 121 1.80 -7.73 -2.09
CA LEU A 121 1.70 -8.60 -3.24
C LEU A 121 0.84 -9.82 -2.89
N TRP A 122 -0.17 -10.09 -3.70
CA TRP A 122 -1.10 -11.20 -3.51
C TRP A 122 -1.79 -11.52 -4.83
N LYS A 123 -2.50 -12.66 -4.87
CA LYS A 123 -3.42 -13.00 -5.96
C LYS A 123 -4.65 -13.76 -5.45
N PRO A 124 -5.81 -13.63 -6.10
CA PRO A 124 -6.92 -14.55 -5.89
C PRO A 124 -6.48 -16.00 -6.12
N ASP A 125 -6.94 -16.90 -5.27
CA ASP A 125 -6.63 -18.32 -5.32
C ASP A 125 -7.79 -19.09 -4.68
N ALA A 126 -8.72 -19.54 -5.52
CA ALA A 126 -9.90 -20.29 -5.09
C ALA A 126 -9.56 -21.68 -4.51
N SER A 127 -8.33 -22.18 -4.73
CA SER A 127 -7.86 -23.43 -4.12
C SER A 127 -7.36 -23.23 -2.69
N ASN A 128 -7.06 -21.99 -2.30
CA ASN A 128 -6.68 -21.63 -0.94
C ASN A 128 -7.94 -21.46 -0.08
N ALA A 129 -7.93 -21.96 1.16
CA ALA A 129 -9.03 -21.79 2.09
C ALA A 129 -9.36 -20.31 2.42
N ARG A 130 -8.42 -19.39 2.20
CA ARG A 130 -8.63 -17.95 2.35
C ARG A 130 -9.16 -17.27 1.08
N GLY A 131 -9.27 -17.99 -0.04
CA GLY A 131 -9.60 -17.43 -1.35
C GLY A 131 -8.50 -16.60 -2.02
N TYR A 132 -7.34 -16.41 -1.35
CA TYR A 132 -6.16 -15.74 -1.90
C TYR A 132 -4.85 -16.38 -1.44
N SER A 133 -3.78 -16.10 -2.17
CA SER A 133 -2.41 -16.49 -1.83
C SER A 133 -1.46 -15.29 -1.83
N VAL A 134 -0.42 -15.39 -1.02
CA VAL A 134 0.67 -14.42 -0.91
C VAL A 134 1.96 -15.15 -1.24
N PRO A 135 2.75 -14.70 -2.25
CA PRO A 135 4.02 -15.34 -2.59
C PRO A 135 5.00 -15.32 -1.41
N SER A 136 5.92 -16.29 -1.39
CA SER A 136 7.03 -16.25 -0.44
C SER A 136 7.85 -14.98 -0.63
N ASN A 137 8.47 -14.50 0.45
CA ASN A 137 9.20 -13.25 0.42
C ASN A 137 10.38 -13.26 1.41
N LYS A 138 11.28 -12.29 1.24
CA LYS A 138 12.42 -12.08 2.11
C LYS A 138 12.60 -10.58 2.38
N THR A 139 12.72 -10.24 3.65
CA THR A 139 12.92 -8.86 4.10
C THR A 139 14.41 -8.53 4.19
N PHE A 140 14.79 -7.38 3.65
CA PHE A 140 16.13 -6.82 3.68
C PHE A 140 16.08 -5.42 4.30
N PRO A 141 16.40 -5.28 5.58
CA PRO A 141 16.42 -3.98 6.23
C PRO A 141 17.63 -3.16 5.79
N LEU A 142 17.44 -1.85 5.65
CA LEU A 142 18.55 -0.91 5.53
C LEU A 142 19.09 -0.61 6.94
N SER A 143 20.40 -0.71 7.08
CA SER A 143 21.17 -0.39 8.28
C SER A 143 22.64 -0.16 7.91
N PRO A 144 23.47 0.38 8.81
CA PRO A 144 24.92 0.50 8.58
C PRO A 144 25.62 -0.83 8.30
N SER A 145 25.06 -1.98 8.70
CA SER A 145 25.65 -3.29 8.46
C SER A 145 25.24 -3.93 7.13
N THR A 146 24.14 -3.48 6.52
CA THR A 146 23.64 -4.03 5.24
C THR A 146 23.84 -3.06 4.07
N THR A 147 24.09 -1.79 4.35
CA THR A 147 23.98 -0.70 3.38
C THR A 147 25.25 0.13 3.30
N THR A 148 25.71 0.40 2.08
CA THR A 148 26.81 1.33 1.80
C THR A 148 26.23 2.70 1.42
N ILE A 149 26.68 3.76 2.08
CA ILE A 149 26.28 5.15 1.78
C ILE A 149 27.30 5.77 0.83
N SER A 150 26.85 6.52 -0.16
CA SER A 150 27.68 7.38 -1.01
C SER A 150 27.02 8.76 -1.14
N GLY A 151 27.80 9.82 -1.14
CA GLY A 151 27.32 11.20 -1.16
C GLY A 151 28.01 12.07 -0.12
N ASN A 152 27.28 13.04 0.41
CA ASN A 152 27.74 13.99 1.42
C ASN A 152 27.44 13.48 2.85
N SER A 153 27.85 14.26 3.86
CA SER A 153 27.73 13.88 5.28
C SER A 153 26.31 13.94 5.85
N GLN A 154 25.32 14.43 5.12
CA GLN A 154 23.92 14.45 5.55
C GLN A 154 23.26 13.08 5.43
N ALA A 155 23.73 12.23 4.50
CA ALA A 155 23.22 10.87 4.33
C ALA A 155 23.56 10.01 5.56
N VAL A 156 22.56 9.74 6.38
CA VAL A 156 22.73 9.03 7.67
C VAL A 156 21.60 8.04 7.92
N PHE A 157 21.80 7.18 8.91
CA PHE A 157 20.74 6.37 9.50
C PHE A 157 20.20 7.05 10.75
N SER A 158 18.87 7.22 10.84
CA SER A 158 18.17 7.75 12.02
C SER A 158 17.38 6.64 12.72
N SER A 159 16.94 6.89 13.96
CA SER A 159 16.12 5.94 14.71
C SER A 159 14.73 5.76 14.09
N CYS A 160 14.24 4.53 14.09
CA CYS A 160 12.93 4.19 13.56
C CYS A 160 12.37 2.97 14.27
N SER A 161 11.45 3.17 15.23
CA SER A 161 10.80 2.07 15.95
C SER A 161 9.84 1.26 15.08
N ALA A 162 9.40 1.83 13.96
CA ALA A 162 8.59 1.13 12.96
C ALA A 162 9.43 0.22 12.04
N CYS A 163 10.75 0.38 12.02
CA CYS A 163 11.64 -0.28 11.08
C CYS A 163 12.19 -1.60 11.65
N PRO A 164 12.32 -2.67 10.85
CA PRO A 164 12.86 -3.94 11.32
C PRO A 164 14.31 -3.87 11.86
N SER A 165 15.13 -2.95 11.36
CA SER A 165 16.49 -2.70 11.86
C SER A 165 16.55 -1.75 13.06
N GLY A 166 15.42 -1.15 13.46
CA GLY A 166 15.39 0.01 14.36
C GLY A 166 15.92 1.30 13.74
N GLN A 167 16.26 1.29 12.43
CA GLN A 167 16.90 2.39 11.72
C GLN A 167 16.23 2.66 10.36
N ILE A 168 16.35 3.90 9.88
CA ILE A 168 15.85 4.33 8.58
C ILE A 168 16.92 5.18 7.87
N ALA A 169 17.11 4.96 6.57
CA ALA A 169 18.00 5.76 5.74
C ALA A 169 17.34 7.13 5.46
N THR A 170 17.98 8.22 5.86
CA THR A 170 17.49 9.59 5.68
C THR A 170 18.38 10.37 4.71
N TYR A 171 17.84 11.47 4.16
CA TYR A 171 18.50 12.29 3.14
C TYR A 171 18.89 11.48 1.89
N VAL A 172 18.02 10.57 1.46
CA VAL A 172 18.18 9.83 0.20
C VAL A 172 17.86 10.77 -0.97
N GLY A 173 18.74 10.87 -1.97
CA GLY A 173 18.61 11.88 -3.03
C GLY A 173 19.58 13.05 -2.85
N ASP A 174 19.44 14.09 -3.67
CA ASP A 174 20.33 15.26 -3.66
C ASP A 174 21.84 14.89 -3.66
N GLY A 175 22.20 13.99 -4.59
CA GLY A 175 23.56 13.42 -4.69
C GLY A 175 23.89 12.29 -3.70
N ASN A 176 23.03 12.00 -2.72
CA ASN A 176 23.19 10.89 -1.80
C ASN A 176 22.49 9.61 -2.26
N THR A 177 23.16 8.48 -2.08
CA THR A 177 22.62 7.15 -2.39
C THR A 177 22.88 6.15 -1.26
N PHE A 178 21.97 5.19 -1.13
CA PHE A 178 22.06 4.07 -0.21
C PHE A 178 22.03 2.77 -0.99
N THR A 179 23.12 2.00 -0.93
CA THR A 179 23.25 0.73 -1.64
C THR A 179 23.07 -0.44 -0.67
N LEU A 180 21.90 -1.06 -0.70
CA LEU A 180 21.59 -2.27 0.05
C LEU A 180 22.29 -3.47 -0.61
N ASN A 181 23.13 -4.15 0.15
CA ASN A 181 23.95 -5.26 -0.33
C ASN A 181 23.31 -6.62 -0.01
N SER A 182 23.83 -7.67 -0.64
CA SER A 182 23.51 -9.07 -0.33
C SER A 182 22.05 -9.46 -0.59
N VAL A 183 21.41 -8.84 -1.59
CA VAL A 183 19.98 -9.03 -1.91
C VAL A 183 19.77 -10.28 -2.76
N SER A 184 18.73 -11.05 -2.45
CA SER A 184 18.36 -12.30 -3.13
C SER A 184 16.84 -12.46 -3.22
N THR A 185 16.37 -13.17 -4.23
CA THR A 185 15.01 -13.73 -4.22
C THR A 185 14.89 -14.79 -3.12
N PRO A 186 13.68 -15.12 -2.66
CA PRO A 186 13.48 -16.17 -1.65
C PRO A 186 14.08 -17.52 -2.03
N SER A 187 13.99 -17.92 -3.30
CA SER A 187 14.62 -19.15 -3.82
C SER A 187 16.10 -19.02 -4.15
N GLY A 188 16.64 -17.79 -4.20
CA GLY A 188 18.00 -17.52 -4.69
C GLY A 188 18.13 -17.59 -6.23
N ALA A 189 17.06 -17.89 -6.97
CA ALA A 189 17.08 -17.87 -8.43
C ALA A 189 17.09 -16.44 -8.99
N ALA A 190 17.60 -16.27 -10.21
CA ALA A 190 17.44 -15.03 -10.97
C ALA A 190 15.97 -14.82 -11.36
N GLY A 191 15.55 -13.58 -11.59
CA GLY A 191 14.20 -13.32 -12.07
C GLY A 191 13.79 -11.86 -12.08
N ASN A 192 12.73 -11.57 -12.84
CA ASN A 192 12.03 -10.30 -12.80
C ASN A 192 10.99 -10.35 -11.67
N VAL A 193 11.25 -9.65 -10.57
CA VAL A 193 10.50 -9.76 -9.32
C VAL A 193 9.93 -8.43 -8.88
N TRP A 194 8.82 -8.49 -8.15
CA TRP A 194 8.35 -7.34 -7.40
C TRP A 194 9.18 -7.16 -6.13
N ILE A 195 9.50 -5.92 -5.82
CA ILE A 195 9.99 -5.50 -4.52
C ILE A 195 9.02 -4.49 -3.93
N SER A 196 8.79 -4.59 -2.62
CA SER A 196 8.05 -3.59 -1.85
C SER A 196 9.04 -2.76 -1.05
N ILE A 197 9.11 -1.46 -1.35
CA ILE A 197 9.97 -0.51 -0.65
C ILE A 197 9.13 0.12 0.46
N TYR A 198 9.53 -0.13 1.71
CA TYR A 198 8.91 0.48 2.88
C TYR A 198 9.61 1.77 3.25
N TYR A 199 8.83 2.83 3.43
CA TYR A 199 9.36 4.18 3.53
C TYR A 199 8.53 5.07 4.46
N SER A 200 9.06 6.26 4.75
CA SER A 200 8.37 7.35 5.41
C SER A 200 8.54 8.63 4.59
N ASN A 201 7.44 9.23 4.15
CA ASN A 201 7.41 10.58 3.58
C ASN A 201 6.55 11.46 4.49
N GLN A 202 7.21 12.32 5.28
CA GLN A 202 6.55 13.15 6.28
C GLN A 202 6.14 14.54 5.77
N ASP A 203 6.25 14.78 4.46
CA ASP A 203 5.71 16.00 3.85
C ASP A 203 4.18 16.04 4.01
N SER A 204 3.53 17.18 3.77
CA SER A 204 2.07 17.28 3.87
C SER A 204 1.42 16.85 2.56
N TYR A 205 0.22 16.25 2.60
CA TYR A 205 -0.50 15.97 1.35
C TYR A 205 -0.81 17.31 0.65
N PRO A 206 -0.61 17.46 -0.67
CA PRO A 206 -0.33 16.44 -1.69
C PRO A 206 1.15 16.25 -2.09
N ASP A 207 2.10 16.68 -1.24
CA ASP A 207 3.53 16.70 -1.55
C ASP A 207 4.15 15.29 -1.53
N TRP A 208 4.12 14.65 -2.70
CA TRP A 208 4.74 13.36 -2.94
C TRP A 208 6.23 13.54 -3.24
N ARG A 209 7.04 12.57 -2.81
CA ARG A 209 8.46 12.51 -3.17
C ARG A 209 8.68 11.49 -4.27
N PHE A 210 9.79 11.65 -4.98
CA PHE A 210 10.18 10.75 -6.06
C PHE A 210 11.62 10.31 -5.86
N GLY A 211 11.91 9.09 -6.25
CA GLY A 211 13.27 8.63 -6.27
C GLY A 211 13.54 7.55 -7.30
N THR A 212 14.65 6.86 -7.10
CA THR A 212 15.11 5.85 -8.04
C THR A 212 15.66 4.62 -7.33
N VAL A 213 15.59 3.48 -8.01
CA VAL A 213 16.28 2.25 -7.63
C VAL A 213 17.02 1.67 -8.83
N SER A 214 18.30 1.37 -8.65
CA SER A 214 19.12 0.64 -9.64
C SER A 214 19.55 -0.71 -9.08
N VAL A 215 19.57 -1.73 -9.93
CA VAL A 215 20.08 -3.06 -9.58
C VAL A 215 21.43 -3.27 -10.24
N ASN A 216 22.46 -3.60 -9.46
CA ASN A 216 23.80 -3.96 -9.95
C ASN A 216 24.41 -2.92 -10.91
N GLY A 217 24.08 -1.63 -10.74
CA GLY A 217 24.57 -0.55 -11.59
C GLY A 217 23.85 -0.43 -12.95
N ALA A 218 22.75 -1.14 -13.17
CA ALA A 218 21.91 -1.00 -14.36
C ALA A 218 21.14 0.34 -14.37
N SER A 219 20.42 0.62 -15.46
CA SER A 219 19.57 1.81 -15.56
C SER A 219 18.57 1.88 -14.40
N ALA A 220 18.51 3.05 -13.77
CA ALA A 220 17.66 3.26 -12.62
C ALA A 220 16.17 3.28 -13.02
N GLN A 221 15.34 2.65 -12.19
CA GLN A 221 13.89 2.70 -12.29
C GLN A 221 13.33 3.75 -11.36
N ASN A 222 12.24 4.35 -11.79
CA ASN A 222 11.55 5.40 -11.07
C ASN A 222 10.70 4.84 -9.93
N VAL A 223 10.71 5.52 -8.80
CA VAL A 223 9.91 5.18 -7.62
C VAL A 223 9.14 6.41 -7.17
N THR A 224 7.85 6.23 -6.90
CA THR A 224 7.01 7.27 -6.32
C THR A 224 6.77 6.96 -4.85
N TYR A 225 6.92 7.97 -4.00
CA TYR A 225 6.73 7.91 -2.56
C TYR A 225 5.61 8.86 -2.13
N PRO A 226 4.35 8.42 -2.25
CA PRO A 226 3.21 9.16 -1.73
C PRO A 226 3.40 9.61 -0.29
N THR A 227 2.88 10.79 0.04
CA THR A 227 2.86 11.31 1.41
C THR A 227 2.33 10.28 2.41
N GLY A 228 2.97 10.21 3.57
CA GLY A 228 2.53 9.43 4.72
C GLY A 228 3.63 8.59 5.36
N GLY A 229 3.26 8.00 6.48
CA GLY A 229 4.15 7.20 7.30
C GLY A 229 4.97 8.03 8.28
N SER A 230 5.59 7.34 9.24
CA SER A 230 6.41 7.94 10.27
C SER A 230 7.41 6.92 10.80
N PRO A 231 8.67 7.31 11.08
CA PRO A 231 9.66 6.42 11.69
C PRO A 231 9.24 5.87 13.06
N SER A 232 8.35 6.58 13.76
CA SER A 232 7.83 6.17 15.08
C SER A 232 6.42 5.57 15.04
N GLY A 233 5.82 5.44 13.85
CA GLY A 233 4.44 5.01 13.67
C GLY A 233 4.29 3.89 12.64
N VAL A 234 3.51 4.14 11.60
CA VAL A 234 3.32 3.21 10.49
C VAL A 234 4.21 3.61 9.32
N LEU A 235 4.69 2.65 8.54
CA LEU A 235 5.40 2.92 7.29
C LEU A 235 4.43 2.83 6.10
N GLN A 236 4.76 3.52 5.03
CA GLN A 236 4.10 3.35 3.73
C GLN A 236 4.87 2.34 2.87
N VAL A 237 4.23 1.85 1.81
CA VAL A 237 4.83 0.90 0.89
C VAL A 237 4.53 1.27 -0.55
N THR A 238 5.54 1.15 -1.40
CA THR A 238 5.44 1.34 -2.85
C THR A 238 6.09 0.15 -3.59
N PRO A 239 5.45 -0.42 -4.62
CA PRO A 239 6.01 -1.54 -5.37
C PRO A 239 6.89 -1.06 -6.53
N VAL A 240 7.96 -1.80 -6.80
CA VAL A 240 8.79 -1.62 -8.01
C VAL A 240 9.15 -2.99 -8.56
N LYS A 241 9.19 -3.15 -9.89
CA LYS A 241 9.52 -4.42 -10.53
C LYS A 241 10.95 -4.40 -11.06
N VAL A 242 11.83 -5.22 -10.49
CA VAL A 242 13.27 -5.22 -10.78
C VAL A 242 13.75 -6.58 -11.29
N GLN A 243 14.83 -6.58 -12.07
CA GLN A 243 15.52 -7.80 -12.48
C GLN A 243 16.67 -8.12 -11.51
N LEU A 244 16.61 -9.26 -10.83
CA LEU A 244 17.70 -9.78 -9.99
C LEU A 244 18.47 -10.91 -10.70
N SER A 245 19.78 -10.94 -10.50
CA SER A 245 20.64 -12.08 -10.82
C SER A 245 20.50 -13.18 -9.78
N ALA A 246 20.94 -14.40 -10.10
CA ALA A 246 20.93 -15.52 -9.15
C ALA A 246 21.91 -15.27 -7.98
N GLY A 247 21.58 -15.84 -6.83
CA GLY A 247 22.34 -15.70 -5.59
C GLY A 247 22.08 -14.38 -4.85
N SER A 248 22.85 -14.16 -3.78
CA SER A 248 22.76 -12.96 -2.94
C SER A 248 23.63 -11.81 -3.43
N GLY A 249 24.35 -11.94 -4.55
CA GLY A 249 25.27 -10.91 -5.02
C GLY A 249 24.62 -9.60 -5.48
N ASN A 250 23.28 -9.49 -5.45
CA ASN A 250 22.58 -8.30 -5.94
C ASN A 250 22.74 -7.12 -4.99
N LYS A 251 22.84 -5.94 -5.58
CA LYS A 251 22.86 -4.65 -4.90
C LYS A 251 21.71 -3.78 -5.40
N LEU A 252 20.94 -3.22 -4.46
CA LEU A 252 19.90 -2.24 -4.76
C LEU A 252 20.38 -0.86 -4.32
N THR A 253 20.62 0.03 -5.27
CA THR A 253 21.04 1.41 -5.00
C THR A 253 19.84 2.34 -5.09
N PHE A 254 19.47 2.94 -3.96
CA PHE A 254 18.40 3.94 -3.85
C PHE A 254 18.98 5.35 -3.93
N GLY A 255 18.31 6.23 -4.67
CA GLY A 255 18.66 7.64 -4.82
C GLY A 255 17.44 8.45 -5.24
N ALA A 256 17.68 9.60 -5.87
CA ALA A 256 16.61 10.45 -6.42
C ALA A 256 16.81 10.77 -7.90
N ARG A 257 15.84 11.48 -8.50
CA ARG A 257 15.99 12.04 -9.85
C ARG A 257 16.61 13.42 -9.74
N GLY A 258 17.75 13.65 -10.39
CA GLY A 258 18.39 14.97 -10.37
C GLY A 258 18.71 15.42 -8.94
N GLU A 259 18.27 16.63 -8.59
CA GLU A 259 18.47 17.28 -7.29
C GLU A 259 17.28 17.04 -6.32
N ASP A 260 16.33 16.16 -6.67
CA ASP A 260 15.20 15.84 -5.80
C ASP A 260 15.65 15.10 -4.53
N SER A 261 14.82 15.15 -3.49
CA SER A 261 14.94 14.29 -2.30
C SER A 261 13.89 13.17 -2.36
N ALA A 262 14.34 11.93 -2.20
CA ALA A 262 13.45 10.79 -2.02
C ALA A 262 12.89 10.74 -0.59
N ALA A 263 11.98 9.80 -0.35
CA ALA A 263 11.52 9.50 1.01
C ALA A 263 12.59 8.77 1.82
N ASP A 264 12.42 8.75 3.15
CA ASP A 264 13.29 7.98 4.03
C ASP A 264 12.97 6.48 3.86
N ILE A 265 13.99 5.64 3.69
CA ILE A 265 13.82 4.23 3.30
C ILE A 265 14.19 3.30 4.44
N SER A 266 13.26 2.41 4.82
CA SER A 266 13.40 1.49 5.94
C SER A 266 13.97 0.14 5.51
N HIS A 267 13.24 -0.54 4.63
CA HIS A 267 13.55 -1.91 4.23
C HIS A 267 12.89 -2.22 2.90
N VAL A 268 13.36 -3.30 2.29
CA VAL A 268 12.74 -3.86 1.10
C VAL A 268 12.27 -5.27 1.38
N ILE A 269 11.06 -5.60 0.95
CA ILE A 269 10.61 -6.99 0.84
C ILE A 269 10.77 -7.41 -0.61
N VAL A 270 11.56 -8.45 -0.86
CA VAL A 270 11.70 -9.08 -2.17
C VAL A 270 10.74 -10.25 -2.23
N TRP A 271 9.82 -10.21 -3.19
CA TRP A 271 8.85 -11.27 -3.39
C TRP A 271 9.40 -12.31 -4.36
N GLN A 272 9.09 -13.58 -4.13
CA GLN A 272 9.27 -14.60 -5.14
C GLN A 272 8.24 -14.32 -6.24
N SER A 273 8.70 -14.06 -7.46
CA SER A 273 7.78 -14.16 -8.59
C SER A 273 7.38 -15.62 -8.74
N ASP A 274 6.08 -15.87 -8.76
CA ASP A 274 5.55 -16.98 -9.53
C ASP A 274 5.98 -16.76 -10.98
N GLN A 275 6.52 -17.79 -11.62
CA GLN A 275 6.78 -17.73 -13.05
C GLN A 275 5.50 -17.47 -13.82
#